data_AF-A0A7C7GIV0-F1
#
_entry.id   AF-A0A7C7GIV0-F1
#
_cell.length_a   1.000
_cell.length_b   1.000
_cell.length_c   1.000
_cell.angle_alpha   90.00
_cell.angle_beta   90.00
_cell.angle_gamma   90.00
#
_symmetry.space_group_name_H-M   'P 1'
#
loop_
_entity.id
_entity.type
_entity.pdbx_description
1 polymer ?
#
loop_
_entity_poly.entity_id
_entity_poly.type
_entity_poly.pdbx_seq_one_letter_code
_entity_poly.pdbx_strand_id
1 'polypeptide(L)' 'MKSIQQTMEEISADFEILPDPKDKFVQLLDLGKQSSGLPSELKIEQNKIYGCMSQAWVVCTKQ' A
#
# COMPACT_ATOMS: atom_id res chain seq x y z
N MET A 1 -18.13 -7.33 -4.56
CA MET A 1 -16.97 -7.10 -3.66
C MET A 1 -16.22 -8.41 -3.54
N LYS A 2 -14.93 -8.42 -3.86
CA LYS A 2 -14.06 -9.58 -3.61
C LYS A 2 -13.76 -9.67 -2.12
N SER A 3 -13.56 -10.87 -1.60
CA SER A 3 -13.08 -11.02 -0.22
C SER A 3 -11.62 -10.56 -0.11
N ILE A 4 -11.16 -10.31 1.12
CA ILE A 4 -9.74 -10.01 1.38
C ILE A 4 -8.86 -11.15 0.84
N GLN A 5 -9.27 -12.40 1.10
CA GLN A 5 -8.58 -13.59 0.64
C GLN A 5 -8.39 -13.61 -0.89
N GLN A 6 -9.47 -13.39 -1.63
CA GLN A 6 -9.44 -13.36 -3.10
C GLN A 6 -8.55 -12.24 -3.64
N THR A 7 -8.56 -11.08 -2.98
CA THR A 7 -7.72 -9.94 -3.37
C THR A 7 -6.23 -10.26 -3.12
N MET A 8 -5.91 -10.93 -2.03
CA MET A 8 -4.54 -11.35 -1.73
C MET A 8 -4.03 -12.42 -2.70
N GLU A 9 -4.87 -13.38 -3.08
CA GLU A 9 -4.54 -14.41 -4.08
C GLU A 9 -4.24 -13.79 -5.45
N GLU A 10 -5.05 -12.82 -5.89
CA GLU A 10 -4.82 -12.10 -7.14
C GLU A 10 -3.51 -11.32 -7.13
N ILE A 11 -3.24 -10.55 -6.07
CA ILE A 11 -1.97 -9.84 -5.93
C ILE A 11 -0.80 -10.83 -5.92
N SER A 12 -0.93 -11.96 -5.23
CA SER A 12 0.13 -12.98 -5.22
C SER A 12 0.42 -13.51 -6.63
N ALA A 13 -0.62 -13.85 -7.39
CA ALA A 13 -0.49 -14.34 -8.76
C ALA A 13 0.17 -13.29 -9.69
N ASP A 14 -0.19 -12.01 -9.54
CA ASP A 14 0.40 -10.90 -10.31
C ASP A 14 1.90 -10.70 -10.00
N PHE A 15 2.36 -11.00 -8.79
CA PHE A 15 3.77 -10.93 -8.43
C PHE A 15 4.53 -12.24 -8.72
N GLU A 16 3.87 -13.38 -8.89
CA GLU A 16 4.48 -14.66 -9.26
C GLU A 16 4.98 -14.69 -10.71
N ILE A 17 4.28 -13.97 -11.61
CA ILE A 17 4.71 -13.86 -13.02
C ILE A 17 6.02 -13.08 -13.20
N LEU A 18 6.46 -12.33 -12.18
CA LEU A 18 7.73 -11.60 -12.18
C LEU A 18 8.85 -12.46 -11.57
N PRO A 19 9.76 -13.05 -12.37
CA PRO A 19 10.79 -13.93 -11.84
C PRO A 19 11.93 -13.17 -11.15
N ASP A 20 12.22 -11.93 -11.56
CA ASP A 20 13.26 -11.10 -10.94
C ASP A 20 12.68 -10.33 -9.73
N PRO A 21 13.28 -10.47 -8.53
CA PRO A 21 12.93 -9.65 -7.38
C PRO A 21 12.97 -8.13 -7.63
N LYS A 22 13.84 -7.66 -8.55
CA LYS A 22 13.89 -6.24 -8.92
C LYS A 22 12.64 -5.79 -9.63
N ASP A 23 12.10 -6.62 -10.53
CA ASP A 23 10.87 -6.30 -11.25
C ASP A 23 9.68 -6.19 -10.29
N LYS A 24 9.62 -7.09 -9.29
CA LYS A 24 8.63 -7.00 -8.19
C LYS A 24 8.73 -5.68 -7.45
N PHE A 25 9.94 -5.25 -7.14
CA PHE A 25 10.17 -3.99 -6.44
C PHE A 25 9.75 -2.78 -7.28
N VAL A 26 10.05 -2.78 -8.59
CA VAL A 26 9.61 -1.73 -9.53
C VAL A 26 8.09 -1.67 -9.60
N GLN A 27 7.42 -2.81 -9.75
CA GLN A 27 5.96 -2.88 -9.78
C GLN A 27 5.35 -2.33 -8.47
N LEU A 28 5.90 -2.73 -7.32
CA LEU A 28 5.45 -2.21 -6.01
C LEU A 28 5.62 -0.69 -5.90
N LEU A 29 6.74 -0.15 -6.37
CA LEU A 29 6.99 1.29 -6.39
C LEU A 29 5.98 2.02 -7.28
N ASP A 30 5.68 1.47 -8.46
CA ASP A 30 4.75 2.10 -9.40
C ASP A 30 3.32 2.07 -8.88
N LEU A 31 2.90 0.99 -8.21
CA LEU A 31 1.64 0.93 -7.47
C LEU A 31 1.59 2.01 -6.38
N GLY A 32 2.68 2.18 -5.64
CA GLY A 32 2.82 3.24 -4.64
C GLY A 32 2.68 4.65 -5.21
N LYS A 33 3.26 4.91 -6.40
CA LYS A 33 3.18 6.21 -7.09
C LYS A 33 1.78 6.50 -7.64
N GLN A 34 1.07 5.47 -8.08
CA GLN A 34 -0.30 5.61 -8.62
C GLN A 34 -1.34 5.83 -7.51
N SER A 35 -1.00 5.50 -6.26
CA SER A 35 -1.85 5.79 -5.12
C SER A 35 -2.08 7.30 -5.01
N SER A 36 -3.34 7.71 -4.98
CA SER A 36 -3.73 9.10 -4.71
C SER A 36 -3.26 9.61 -3.34
N GLY A 37 -2.81 8.69 -2.48
CA GLY A 37 -2.33 8.98 -1.15
C GLY A 37 -3.42 9.51 -0.23
N LEU A 38 -2.99 10.00 0.94
CA LEU A 38 -3.87 10.61 1.93
C LEU A 38 -3.95 12.14 1.68
N PRO A 39 -5.15 12.76 1.72
CA PRO A 39 -5.32 14.21 1.70
C PRO A 39 -4.46 14.91 2.76
N SER A 40 -3.94 16.11 2.45
CA SER A 40 -3.08 16.87 3.37
C SER A 40 -3.75 17.22 4.69
N GLU A 41 -5.06 17.46 4.68
CA GLU A 41 -5.88 17.74 5.87
C GLU A 41 -5.89 16.58 6.88
N LEU A 42 -5.67 15.35 6.41
CA LEU A 42 -5.64 14.15 7.23
C LEU A 42 -4.21 13.79 7.68
N LYS A 43 -3.17 14.48 7.18
CA LYS A 43 -1.77 14.29 7.61
C LYS A 43 -1.48 15.04 8.92
N ILE A 44 -2.28 14.77 9.94
CA ILE A 44 -2.15 15.34 11.29
C ILE A 44 -1.41 14.38 12.24
N GLU A 45 -0.90 14.89 13.36
CA GLU A 45 -0.16 14.08 14.33
C GLU A 45 -0.97 12.89 14.87
N GLN A 46 -2.29 13.02 15.01
CA GLN A 46 -3.16 11.90 15.44
C GLN A 46 -3.18 10.71 14.49
N ASN A 47 -2.94 10.93 13.19
CA ASN A 47 -2.93 9.87 12.18
C ASN A 47 -1.50 9.40 11.84
N LYS A 48 -0.50 9.94 12.52
CA LYS A 48 0.92 9.67 12.22
C LYS A 48 1.37 8.36 12.85
N ILE A 49 2.10 7.57 12.08
CA ILE A 49 2.73 6.34 12.57
C ILE A 49 4.08 6.69 13.19
N TYR A 50 4.25 6.35 14.47
CA TYR A 50 5.51 6.51 15.18
C TYR A 50 6.36 5.24 15.07
N GLY A 51 7.68 5.39 14.94
CA GLY A 51 8.64 4.27 14.85
C GLY A 51 9.03 3.83 13.44
N CYS A 52 8.50 4.47 12.40
CA CYS A 52 8.95 4.25 11.02
C CYS A 52 10.16 5.14 10.66
N MET A 53 11.06 4.62 9.81
CA MET A 53 12.20 5.37 9.27
C MET A 53 11.75 6.56 8.39
N SER A 54 10.61 6.42 7.72
CA SER A 54 9.93 7.46 6.95
C SER A 54 8.67 7.94 7.67
N GLN A 55 8.29 9.20 7.45
CA GLN A 55 7.00 9.72 7.93
C GLN A 55 5.85 9.03 7.18
N ALA A 56 4.90 8.45 7.93
CA ALA A 56 3.72 7.79 7.37
C ALA A 56 2.47 8.17 8.17
N TRP A 57 1.32 8.17 7.49
CA TRP A 57 0.01 8.47 8.08
C TRP A 57 -1.01 7.43 7.65
N VAL A 58 -1.90 7.02 8.56
CA VAL A 58 -3.01 6.10 8.30
C VAL A 58 -4.27 6.62 9.00
N VAL A 59 -5.40 6.56 8.30
CA VAL A 59 -6.72 6.89 8.84
C VAL A 59 -7.58 5.64 8.85
N CYS A 60 -8.10 5.30 10.02
CA CYS A 60 -9.01 4.17 10.19
C CYS A 60 -10.43 4.69 10.35
N THR A 61 -11.30 4.40 9.40
CA THR A 61 -12.75 4.59 9.54
C THR A 61 -13.38 3.26 9.92
N LYS A 62 -14.18 3.23 10.98
CA LYS A 62 -15.07 2.08 11.22
C LYS A 62 -16.10 2.04 10.07
N GLN A 63 -16.05 0.97 9.28
CA GLN A 63 -17.12 0.59 8.37
C GLN A 63 -18.24 -0.09 9.16
#